data_AF-A0A3N5Z342-F1
#
_entry.id   AF-A0A3N5Z342-F1
#
_cell.length_a   1.000
_cell.length_b   1.000
_cell.length_c   1.000
_cell.angle_alpha   90.00
_cell.angle_beta   90.00
_cell.angle_gamma   90.00
#
_symmetry.space_group_name_H-M   'P 1'
#
loop_
_entity.id
_entity.type
_entity.pdbx_description
1 polymer ?
#
loop_
_entity_poly.entity_id
_entity_poly.type
_entity_poly.pdbx_seq_one_letter_code
_entity_poly.pdbx_strand_id
1 'polypeptide(L)'
;LFDASESNLYSIQMELKHLITYLKYRAVLGRVQDVPLLNSIFAKYKPDVVFHAAAYKHVPLVERNPWEAVYSNIIGTDSVIKVSIAHKVERFILISSDKAVRPTNVMGASKRIAEKMLQAESSNDTRLMAVRFGNVIGSSGSVIPLFLKQIENGGPVTITHPEITRYFMTMEEAAQLILQAFTMGHNGEIFILEMGVPIKIVDMAIDLIRLSGKKPEDIEVKFTGLRPGEKLYEELITEGEGIIKTKHEKILVLKNGLDYPDENQKEQFKNKIAELVELSKKHDAKKLKEKLKEIVPEYTISDDEAVV
;
A
#
# COMPACT_ATOMS: atom_id res chain seq x y z
N LEU A 1 -6.30 17.18 -3.67
CA LEU A 1 -5.47 16.54 -2.63
C LEU A 1 -6.33 16.37 -1.40
N PHE A 2 -6.37 15.17 -0.85
CA PHE A 2 -7.15 14.83 0.35
C PHE A 2 -6.26 13.99 1.26
N ASP A 3 -6.01 14.45 2.48
CA ASP A 3 -5.13 13.76 3.42
C ASP A 3 -5.57 14.10 4.86
N ALA A 4 -5.27 13.22 5.81
CA ALA A 4 -5.53 13.43 7.22
C ALA A 4 -4.41 14.19 7.93
N SER A 5 -3.22 14.28 7.31
CA SER A 5 -2.07 14.99 7.83
C SER A 5 -2.04 16.43 7.32
N GLU A 6 -2.22 17.37 8.24
CA GLU A 6 -2.05 18.80 7.98
C GLU A 6 -0.64 19.10 7.47
N SER A 7 0.40 18.54 8.10
CA SER A 7 1.79 18.77 7.72
C SER A 7 2.08 18.30 6.29
N ASN A 8 1.55 17.15 5.89
CA ASN A 8 1.73 16.64 4.53
C ASN A 8 1.03 17.53 3.51
N LEU A 9 -0.22 17.93 3.77
CA LEU A 9 -0.97 18.84 2.89
C LEU A 9 -0.29 20.19 2.77
N TYR A 10 0.16 20.77 3.88
CA TYR A 10 0.87 22.04 3.85
C TYR A 10 2.16 21.94 3.02
N SER A 11 2.96 20.88 3.26
CA SER A 11 4.21 20.66 2.53
C SER A 11 3.99 20.58 1.01
N ILE A 12 3.06 19.74 0.55
CA ILE A 12 2.78 19.59 -0.89
C ILE A 12 2.16 20.84 -1.49
N GLN A 13 1.38 21.61 -0.72
CA GLN A 13 0.86 22.90 -1.19
C GLN A 13 1.97 23.92 -1.42
N MET A 14 2.96 23.98 -0.52
CA MET A 14 4.11 24.88 -0.67
C MET A 14 4.96 24.47 -1.86
N GLU A 15 5.21 23.18 -2.05
CA GLU A 15 5.92 22.66 -3.23
C GLU A 15 5.19 23.00 -4.53
N LEU A 16 3.89 22.70 -4.63
CA LEU A 16 3.09 23.01 -5.81
C LEU A 16 3.07 24.51 -6.13
N LYS A 17 2.95 25.36 -5.10
CA LYS A 17 2.86 26.81 -5.27
C LYS A 17 4.19 27.46 -5.63
N HIS A 18 5.28 27.06 -4.97
CA HIS A 18 6.55 27.79 -5.02
C HIS A 18 7.61 27.12 -5.88
N LEU A 19 7.57 25.80 -6.04
CA LEU A 19 8.54 25.06 -6.85
C LEU A 19 7.99 24.76 -8.25
N ILE A 20 6.73 24.32 -8.32
CA ILE A 20 6.10 23.88 -9.58
C ILE A 20 5.25 25.01 -10.20
N THR A 21 4.87 26.03 -9.42
CA THR A 21 3.97 27.13 -9.83
C THR A 21 2.60 26.64 -10.35
N TYR A 22 2.14 25.49 -9.83
CA TYR A 22 0.84 24.93 -10.16
C TYR A 22 -0.21 25.35 -9.12
N LEU A 23 -1.19 26.17 -9.53
CA LEU A 23 -2.21 26.75 -8.64
C LEU A 23 -3.60 26.12 -8.79
N LYS A 24 -3.78 25.19 -9.73
CA LYS A 24 -5.07 24.55 -10.02
C LYS A 24 -5.28 23.31 -9.15
N TYR A 25 -5.24 23.49 -7.84
CA TYR A 25 -5.49 22.42 -6.87
C TYR A 25 -6.46 22.87 -5.77
N ARG A 26 -7.03 21.89 -5.08
CA ARG A 26 -7.71 22.05 -3.80
C ARG A 26 -7.11 21.06 -2.81
N ALA A 27 -6.74 21.55 -1.65
CA ALA A 27 -6.31 20.74 -0.52
C ALA A 27 -7.47 20.65 0.48
N VAL A 28 -7.80 19.43 0.88
CA VAL A 28 -8.86 19.17 1.85
C VAL A 28 -8.29 18.29 2.95
N LEU A 29 -8.29 18.83 4.17
CA LEU A 29 -7.91 18.08 5.36
C LEU A 29 -9.08 17.20 5.79
N GLY A 30 -8.88 15.89 5.83
CA GLY A 30 -9.94 14.95 6.14
C GLY A 30 -9.49 13.50 6.17
N ARG A 31 -10.35 12.65 6.72
CA ARG A 31 -10.14 11.19 6.79
C ARG A 31 -11.02 10.52 5.75
N VAL A 32 -10.49 9.51 5.05
CA VAL A 32 -11.23 8.79 4.01
C VAL A 32 -12.40 7.96 4.58
N GLN A 33 -12.44 7.79 5.90
CA GLN A 33 -13.55 7.19 6.63
C GLN A 33 -14.73 8.17 6.83
N ASP A 34 -14.53 9.46 6.62
CA ASP A 34 -15.59 10.49 6.75
C ASP A 34 -16.43 10.53 5.47
N VAL A 35 -17.38 9.60 5.38
CA VAL A 35 -18.29 9.44 4.22
C VAL A 35 -19.11 10.71 3.93
N PRO A 36 -19.68 11.44 4.92
CA PRO A 36 -20.35 12.72 4.67
C PRO A 36 -19.44 13.77 4.01
N LEU A 37 -18.18 13.89 4.48
CA LEU A 37 -17.21 14.81 3.89
C LEU A 37 -16.83 14.36 2.47
N LEU A 38 -16.55 13.08 2.26
CA LEU A 38 -16.26 12.53 0.92
C LEU A 38 -17.41 12.81 -0.05
N ASN A 39 -18.66 12.57 0.34
CA ASN A 39 -19.82 12.88 -0.49
C ASN A 39 -19.91 14.37 -0.84
N SER A 40 -19.67 15.24 0.13
CA SER A 40 -19.68 16.69 -0.09
C SER A 40 -18.60 17.14 -1.08
N ILE A 41 -17.42 16.53 -1.02
CA ILE A 41 -16.30 16.80 -1.94
C ILE A 41 -16.61 16.28 -3.34
N PHE A 42 -17.08 15.04 -3.46
CA PHE A 42 -17.39 14.44 -4.76
C PHE A 42 -18.55 15.16 -5.44
N ALA A 43 -19.60 15.54 -4.71
CA ALA A 43 -20.70 16.35 -5.24
C ALA A 43 -20.23 17.72 -5.74
N LYS A 44 -19.33 18.38 -5.00
CA LYS A 44 -18.83 19.71 -5.32
C LYS A 44 -17.85 19.72 -6.49
N TYR A 45 -16.88 18.82 -6.49
CA TYR A 45 -15.76 18.84 -7.44
C TYR A 45 -15.92 17.86 -8.60
N LYS A 46 -16.82 16.87 -8.48
CA LYS A 46 -17.15 15.88 -9.53
C LYS A 46 -15.91 15.27 -10.17
N PRO A 47 -15.05 14.57 -9.39
CA PRO A 47 -13.81 14.03 -9.92
C PRO A 47 -14.09 12.97 -11.00
N ASP A 48 -13.45 13.11 -12.17
CA ASP A 48 -13.49 12.05 -13.19
C ASP A 48 -12.65 10.83 -12.79
N VAL A 49 -11.62 11.08 -11.97
CA VAL A 49 -10.59 10.11 -11.59
C VAL A 49 -10.28 10.18 -10.11
N VAL A 50 -10.06 9.01 -9.50
CA VAL A 50 -9.61 8.88 -8.10
C VAL A 50 -8.37 8.00 -8.02
N PHE A 51 -7.28 8.57 -7.50
CA PHE A 51 -6.08 7.84 -7.06
C PHE A 51 -6.16 7.64 -5.54
N HIS A 52 -6.41 6.41 -5.09
CA HIS A 52 -6.48 6.09 -3.67
C HIS A 52 -5.14 5.56 -3.15
N ALA A 53 -4.36 6.47 -2.57
CA ALA A 53 -3.05 6.19 -1.97
C ALA A 53 -3.04 6.30 -0.43
N ALA A 54 -4.20 6.51 0.21
CA ALA A 54 -4.29 6.65 1.65
C ALA A 54 -4.30 5.27 2.34
N ALA A 55 -3.28 4.99 3.14
CA ALA A 55 -3.15 3.77 3.94
C ALA A 55 -2.04 3.92 5.00
N TYR A 56 -2.12 3.14 6.07
CA TYR A 56 -0.97 2.88 6.92
C TYR A 56 -0.12 1.75 6.35
N LYS A 57 1.19 2.02 6.20
CA LYS A 57 2.16 1.14 5.53
C LYS A 57 3.25 0.58 6.45
N HIS A 58 3.41 1.09 7.67
CA HIS A 58 4.55 0.73 8.52
C HIS A 58 4.30 -0.58 9.25
N VAL A 59 4.86 -1.69 8.73
CA VAL A 59 4.60 -3.06 9.20
C VAL A 59 4.67 -3.20 10.73
N PRO A 60 5.75 -2.81 11.44
CA PRO A 60 5.79 -2.98 12.90
C PRO A 60 4.73 -2.18 13.67
N LEU A 61 4.34 -1.00 13.17
CA LEU A 61 3.34 -0.19 13.86
C LEU A 61 1.94 -0.78 13.66
N VAL A 62 1.66 -1.21 12.44
CA VAL A 62 0.36 -1.79 12.07
C VAL A 62 0.19 -3.19 12.68
N GLU A 63 1.26 -3.97 12.78
CA GLU A 63 1.24 -5.29 13.45
C GLU A 63 0.86 -5.16 14.92
N ARG A 64 1.40 -4.14 15.59
CA ARG A 64 1.12 -3.85 17.00
C ARG A 64 -0.20 -3.11 17.24
N ASN A 65 -0.77 -2.49 16.20
CA ASN A 65 -2.03 -1.75 16.23
C ASN A 65 -2.97 -2.26 15.11
N PRO A 66 -3.37 -3.54 15.14
CA PRO A 66 -4.04 -4.17 14.00
C PRO A 66 -5.40 -3.56 13.66
N TRP A 67 -6.10 -2.97 14.64
CA TRP A 67 -7.34 -2.23 14.42
C TRP A 67 -7.17 -1.00 13.52
N GLU A 68 -6.00 -0.36 13.53
CA GLU A 68 -5.70 0.76 12.63
C GLU A 68 -5.58 0.30 11.18
N ALA A 69 -5.17 -0.96 10.92
CA ALA A 69 -5.20 -1.54 9.59
C ALA A 69 -6.64 -1.68 9.08
N VAL A 70 -7.56 -2.10 9.96
CA VAL A 70 -8.98 -2.22 9.63
C VAL A 70 -9.58 -0.84 9.39
N TYR A 71 -9.36 0.11 10.30
CA TYR A 71 -9.91 1.46 10.18
C TYR A 71 -9.36 2.22 8.97
N SER A 72 -8.03 2.21 8.79
CA SER A 72 -7.37 2.97 7.72
C SER A 72 -7.49 2.27 6.37
N ASN A 73 -6.97 1.04 6.27
CA ASN A 73 -6.76 0.39 4.98
C ASN A 73 -8.04 -0.28 4.46
N ILE A 74 -8.89 -0.84 5.32
CA ILE A 74 -10.11 -1.56 4.92
C ILE A 74 -11.31 -0.59 4.84
N ILE A 75 -11.73 -0.01 5.97
CA ILE A 75 -12.89 0.89 6.01
C ILE A 75 -12.66 2.14 5.14
N GLY A 76 -11.44 2.69 5.16
CA GLY A 76 -11.08 3.82 4.31
C GLY A 76 -11.20 3.49 2.82
N THR A 77 -10.71 2.32 2.39
CA THR A 77 -10.84 1.89 0.99
C THR A 77 -12.29 1.65 0.59
N ASP A 78 -13.07 0.96 1.44
CA ASP A 78 -14.50 0.73 1.23
C ASP A 78 -15.26 2.04 1.00
N SER A 79 -14.99 3.04 1.85
CA SER A 79 -15.64 4.34 1.81
C SER A 79 -15.38 5.06 0.49
N VAL A 80 -14.12 5.10 0.04
CA VAL A 80 -13.77 5.78 -1.21
C VAL A 80 -14.31 5.02 -2.42
N ILE A 81 -14.26 3.69 -2.43
CA ILE A 81 -14.86 2.87 -3.51
C ILE A 81 -16.35 3.18 -3.63
N LYS A 82 -17.11 3.07 -2.52
CA LYS A 82 -18.56 3.30 -2.51
C LYS A 82 -18.93 4.71 -2.94
N VAL A 83 -18.23 5.73 -2.45
CA VAL A 83 -18.46 7.13 -2.87
C VAL A 83 -18.10 7.33 -4.34
N SER A 84 -17.03 6.70 -4.84
CA SER A 84 -16.64 6.79 -6.25
C SER A 84 -17.71 6.21 -7.17
N ILE A 85 -18.27 5.05 -6.82
CA ILE A 85 -19.38 4.42 -7.55
C ILE A 85 -20.64 5.28 -7.48
N ALA A 86 -21.02 5.75 -6.29
CA ALA A 86 -22.24 6.55 -6.09
C ALA A 86 -22.22 7.87 -6.89
N HIS A 87 -21.04 8.47 -7.06
CA HIS A 87 -20.85 9.71 -7.83
C HIS A 87 -20.38 9.47 -9.26
N LYS A 88 -20.37 8.21 -9.73
CA LYS A 88 -20.05 7.82 -11.12
C LYS A 88 -18.70 8.35 -11.60
N VAL A 89 -17.68 8.24 -10.76
CA VAL A 89 -16.29 8.46 -11.17
C VAL A 89 -15.98 7.52 -12.32
N GLU A 90 -15.32 7.99 -13.39
CA GLU A 90 -15.03 7.14 -14.55
C GLU A 90 -14.05 6.02 -14.17
N ARG A 91 -13.00 6.37 -13.41
CA ARG A 91 -11.92 5.46 -13.08
C ARG A 91 -11.37 5.66 -11.67
N PHE A 92 -11.13 4.55 -11.01
CA PHE A 92 -10.57 4.48 -9.66
C PHE A 92 -9.36 3.55 -9.66
N ILE A 93 -8.28 3.98 -9.03
CA ILE A 93 -7.06 3.19 -8.90
C ILE A 93 -6.60 3.13 -7.45
N LEU A 94 -6.58 1.91 -6.90
CA LEU A 94 -6.06 1.60 -5.58
C LEU A 94 -4.55 1.36 -5.67
N ILE A 95 -3.78 2.09 -4.86
CA ILE A 95 -2.36 1.79 -4.67
C ILE A 95 -2.23 0.63 -3.69
N SER A 96 -1.79 -0.52 -4.18
CA SER A 96 -1.50 -1.72 -3.38
C SER A 96 0.02 -1.93 -3.21
N SER A 97 0.44 -3.10 -2.74
CA SER A 97 1.83 -3.40 -2.39
C SER A 97 2.12 -4.88 -2.65
N ASP A 98 3.38 -5.17 -2.98
CA ASP A 98 3.97 -6.52 -2.93
C ASP A 98 3.64 -7.31 -1.64
N LYS A 99 3.53 -6.63 -0.49
CA LYS A 99 3.17 -7.21 0.81
C LYS A 99 1.75 -7.79 0.86
N ALA A 100 0.89 -7.48 -0.10
CA ALA A 100 -0.43 -8.13 -0.25
C ALA A 100 -0.31 -9.58 -0.78
N VAL A 101 0.84 -9.95 -1.35
CA VAL A 101 1.13 -11.27 -1.91
C VAL A 101 1.57 -12.21 -0.78
N ARG A 102 0.76 -13.24 -0.47
CA ARG A 102 0.96 -14.19 0.66
C ARG A 102 1.41 -13.47 1.94
N PRO A 103 0.57 -12.58 2.49
CA PRO A 103 1.00 -11.64 3.52
C PRO A 103 1.47 -12.39 4.77
N THR A 104 2.49 -11.86 5.44
CA THR A 104 3.00 -12.38 6.74
C THR A 104 2.81 -11.37 7.86
N ASN A 105 2.10 -10.28 7.59
CA ASN A 105 1.81 -9.20 8.53
C ASN A 105 0.42 -8.61 8.27
N VAL A 106 -0.14 -7.97 9.29
CA VAL A 106 -1.47 -7.36 9.28
C VAL A 106 -1.59 -6.27 8.20
N MET A 107 -0.54 -5.50 7.97
CA MET A 107 -0.52 -4.45 6.93
C MET A 107 -0.76 -5.07 5.54
N GLY A 108 0.02 -6.09 5.17
CA GLY A 108 -0.13 -6.83 3.92
C GLY A 108 -1.51 -7.50 3.80
N ALA A 109 -1.99 -8.14 4.87
CA ALA A 109 -3.32 -8.76 4.89
C ALA A 109 -4.44 -7.74 4.64
N SER A 110 -4.35 -6.56 5.25
CA SER A 110 -5.33 -5.48 5.03
C SER A 110 -5.33 -4.95 3.59
N LYS A 111 -4.16 -4.88 2.93
CA LYS A 111 -4.05 -4.50 1.51
C LYS A 111 -4.61 -5.57 0.60
N ARG A 112 -4.39 -6.85 0.90
CA ARG A 112 -4.99 -7.98 0.19
C ARG A 112 -6.51 -7.99 0.31
N ILE A 113 -7.06 -7.65 1.48
CA ILE A 113 -8.50 -7.46 1.65
C ILE A 113 -9.00 -6.30 0.79
N ALA A 114 -8.31 -5.16 0.79
CA ALA A 114 -8.69 -4.00 -0.03
C ALA A 114 -8.75 -4.34 -1.54
N GLU A 115 -7.84 -5.18 -2.04
CA GLU A 115 -7.90 -5.71 -3.41
C GLU A 115 -9.15 -6.59 -3.63
N LYS A 116 -9.43 -7.51 -2.71
CA LYS A 116 -10.63 -8.37 -2.79
C LYS A 116 -11.93 -7.57 -2.73
N MET A 117 -11.98 -6.51 -1.93
CA MET A 117 -13.12 -5.60 -1.87
C MET A 117 -13.36 -4.93 -3.22
N LEU A 118 -12.29 -4.44 -3.85
CA LEU A 118 -12.36 -3.86 -5.18
C LEU A 118 -12.91 -4.86 -6.22
N GLN A 119 -12.45 -6.11 -6.18
CA GLN A 119 -12.90 -7.18 -7.09
C GLN A 119 -14.34 -7.65 -6.82
N ALA A 120 -14.79 -7.57 -5.57
CA ALA A 120 -16.14 -7.95 -5.19
C ALA A 120 -17.20 -6.93 -5.62
N GLU A 121 -16.81 -5.68 -5.89
CA GLU A 121 -17.73 -4.65 -6.35
C GLU A 121 -18.05 -4.80 -7.85
N SER A 122 -19.34 -4.80 -8.15
CA SER A 122 -19.84 -4.72 -9.53
C SER A 122 -20.18 -3.28 -9.86
N SER A 123 -19.46 -2.67 -10.80
CA SER A 123 -19.75 -1.33 -11.30
C SER A 123 -19.69 -1.28 -12.81
N ASN A 124 -20.72 -0.69 -13.42
CA ASN A 124 -20.79 -0.48 -14.87
C ASN A 124 -20.23 0.90 -15.26
N ASP A 125 -20.39 1.89 -14.39
CA ASP A 125 -20.01 3.30 -14.65
C ASP A 125 -18.57 3.60 -14.20
N THR A 126 -18.09 2.92 -13.14
CA THR A 126 -16.76 3.16 -12.54
C THR A 126 -15.85 1.97 -12.76
N ARG A 127 -14.72 2.18 -13.44
CA ARG A 127 -13.68 1.16 -13.60
C ARG A 127 -12.79 1.15 -12.38
N LEU A 128 -12.90 0.11 -11.57
CA LEU A 128 -12.07 -0.09 -10.39
C LEU A 128 -10.85 -0.93 -10.76
N MET A 129 -9.66 -0.44 -10.44
CA MET A 129 -8.38 -1.12 -10.68
C MET A 129 -7.49 -1.02 -9.43
N ALA A 130 -6.54 -1.94 -9.31
CA ALA A 130 -5.46 -1.83 -8.33
C ALA A 130 -4.09 -1.96 -8.99
N VAL A 131 -3.05 -1.39 -8.38
CA VAL A 131 -1.64 -1.57 -8.83
C VAL A 131 -0.79 -2.04 -7.67
N ARG A 132 -0.05 -3.13 -7.86
CA ARG A 132 0.98 -3.62 -6.95
C ARG A 132 2.37 -3.19 -7.43
N PHE A 133 3.16 -2.70 -6.49
CA PHE A 133 4.59 -2.53 -6.63
C PHE A 133 5.26 -2.64 -5.25
N GLY A 134 6.57 -2.78 -5.25
CA GLY A 134 7.43 -2.89 -4.08
C GLY A 134 7.84 -1.53 -3.52
N ASN A 135 9.09 -1.45 -3.06
CA ASN A 135 9.56 -0.26 -2.36
C ASN A 135 9.83 0.90 -3.34
N VAL A 136 9.45 2.11 -2.92
CA VAL A 136 9.81 3.35 -3.61
C VAL A 136 10.97 4.03 -2.86
N ILE A 137 12.02 4.36 -3.61
CA ILE A 137 13.23 5.03 -3.10
C ILE A 137 12.83 6.36 -2.44
N GLY A 138 13.38 6.64 -1.25
CA GLY A 138 13.14 7.89 -0.53
C GLY A 138 11.73 8.05 0.04
N SER A 139 10.85 7.05 -0.05
CA SER A 139 9.50 7.16 0.50
C SER A 139 9.49 7.35 2.03
N SER A 140 8.48 8.06 2.55
CA SER A 140 8.36 8.36 3.99
C SER A 140 8.35 7.08 4.83
N GLY A 141 9.10 7.11 5.93
CA GLY A 141 9.26 5.98 6.86
C GLY A 141 9.99 4.77 6.27
N SER A 142 10.73 4.93 5.17
CA SER A 142 11.55 3.87 4.58
C SER A 142 12.95 3.77 5.19
N VAL A 143 13.66 2.73 4.80
CA VAL A 143 14.99 2.40 5.31
C VAL A 143 16.09 3.38 4.85
N ILE A 144 15.95 3.99 3.67
CA ILE A 144 16.99 4.88 3.11
C ILE A 144 17.18 6.15 3.97
N PRO A 145 16.12 6.91 4.33
CA PRO A 145 16.26 8.05 5.25
C PRO A 145 16.84 7.65 6.62
N LEU A 146 16.51 6.46 7.12
CA LEU A 146 17.08 5.94 8.38
C LEU A 146 18.59 5.72 8.24
N PHE A 147 19.04 5.07 7.16
CA PHE A 147 20.45 4.81 6.91
C PHE A 147 21.23 6.11 6.74
N LEU A 148 20.73 7.06 5.96
CA LEU A 148 21.37 8.38 5.82
C LEU A 148 21.56 9.06 7.19
N LYS A 149 20.53 9.06 8.03
CA LYS A 149 20.62 9.62 9.39
C LYS A 149 21.60 8.85 10.29
N GLN A 150 21.64 7.52 10.20
CA GLN A 150 22.61 6.70 10.95
C GLN A 150 24.04 7.00 10.48
N ILE A 151 24.26 7.10 9.17
CA ILE A 151 25.55 7.40 8.55
C ILE A 151 26.03 8.80 8.96
N GLU A 152 25.16 9.81 8.90
CA GLU A 152 25.45 11.18 9.35
C GLU A 152 25.92 11.20 10.81
N ASN A 153 25.26 10.44 11.68
CA ASN A 153 25.60 10.32 13.11
C ASN A 153 26.81 9.41 13.43
N GLY A 154 27.46 8.82 12.41
CA GLY A 154 28.63 7.97 12.59
C GLY A 154 28.36 6.47 12.78
N GLY A 155 27.11 6.03 12.59
CA GLY A 155 26.70 4.64 12.70
C GLY A 155 26.29 4.21 14.12
N PRO A 156 26.04 2.89 14.33
CA PRO A 156 26.01 1.85 13.31
C PRO A 156 24.81 1.97 12.37
N VAL A 157 24.95 1.48 11.13
CA VAL A 157 23.82 1.25 10.25
C VAL A 157 23.15 -0.07 10.65
N THR A 158 21.84 -0.02 10.95
CA THR A 158 21.13 -1.19 11.47
C THR A 158 20.36 -1.92 10.38
N ILE A 159 20.74 -3.16 10.09
CA ILE A 159 20.10 -4.01 9.08
C ILE A 159 19.43 -5.19 9.78
N THR A 160 18.24 -5.58 9.33
CA THR A 160 17.51 -6.66 10.01
C THR A 160 18.15 -8.03 9.75
N HIS A 161 18.52 -8.33 8.50
CA HIS A 161 19.14 -9.61 8.16
C HIS A 161 20.13 -9.46 7.00
N PRO A 162 21.28 -10.19 6.97
CA PRO A 162 22.28 -10.07 5.90
C PRO A 162 21.72 -10.39 4.50
N GLU A 163 20.87 -11.41 4.40
CA GLU A 163 20.29 -11.85 3.13
C GLU A 163 18.98 -11.15 2.73
N ILE A 164 18.54 -10.10 3.45
CA ILE A 164 17.27 -9.45 3.14
C ILE A 164 17.36 -8.65 1.83
N THR A 165 16.39 -8.85 0.95
CA THR A 165 16.32 -8.16 -0.35
C THR A 165 14.98 -7.47 -0.56
N ARG A 166 14.98 -6.39 -1.34
CA ARG A 166 13.76 -5.65 -1.71
C ARG A 166 13.84 -5.19 -3.16
N TYR A 167 12.68 -5.14 -3.82
CA TYR A 167 12.53 -4.47 -5.11
C TYR A 167 12.43 -2.97 -4.89
N PHE A 168 13.13 -2.19 -5.72
CA PHE A 168 13.11 -0.74 -5.67
C PHE A 168 12.77 -0.15 -7.02
N MET A 169 12.03 0.95 -7.01
CA MET A 169 11.85 1.84 -8.15
C MET A 169 11.85 3.29 -7.67
N THR A 170 12.07 4.22 -8.58
CA THR A 170 11.95 5.65 -8.28
C THR A 170 10.49 6.07 -8.16
N MET A 171 10.24 7.21 -7.51
CA MET A 171 8.89 7.75 -7.36
C MET A 171 8.31 8.18 -8.71
N GLU A 172 9.15 8.72 -9.59
CA GLU A 172 8.81 9.17 -10.94
C GLU A 172 8.43 7.97 -11.82
N GLU A 173 9.20 6.88 -11.78
CA GLU A 173 8.87 5.65 -12.49
C GLU A 173 7.56 5.05 -11.99
N ALA A 174 7.35 4.99 -10.67
CA ALA A 174 6.11 4.48 -10.09
C ALA A 174 4.91 5.30 -10.57
N ALA A 175 4.99 6.63 -10.47
CA ALA A 175 3.92 7.52 -10.90
C ALA A 175 3.61 7.39 -12.39
N GLN A 176 4.63 7.31 -13.25
CA GLN A 176 4.45 7.13 -14.69
C GLN A 176 3.77 5.80 -15.02
N LEU A 177 4.23 4.70 -14.43
CA LEU A 177 3.67 3.38 -14.69
C LEU A 177 2.25 3.24 -14.13
N ILE A 178 1.93 3.85 -12.99
CA ILE A 178 0.56 3.92 -12.46
C ILE A 178 -0.35 4.67 -13.44
N LEU A 179 0.10 5.82 -13.96
CA LEU A 179 -0.67 6.59 -14.95
C LEU A 179 -0.90 5.80 -16.25
N GLN A 180 0.08 5.01 -16.69
CA GLN A 180 -0.08 4.16 -17.87
C GLN A 180 -1.04 2.99 -17.60
N ALA A 181 -0.87 2.26 -16.49
CA ALA A 181 -1.76 1.18 -16.07
C ALA A 181 -3.21 1.66 -15.99
N PHE A 182 -3.40 2.85 -15.43
CA PHE A 182 -4.68 3.53 -15.32
C PHE A 182 -5.38 3.76 -16.68
N THR A 183 -4.63 4.06 -17.74
CA THR A 183 -5.21 4.29 -19.07
C THR A 183 -5.66 3.00 -19.77
N MET A 184 -4.96 1.89 -19.54
CA MET A 184 -5.21 0.62 -20.22
C MET A 184 -6.21 -0.28 -19.51
N GLY A 185 -6.47 -0.05 -18.23
CA GLY A 185 -7.18 -1.03 -17.42
C GLY A 185 -8.70 -1.05 -17.52
N HIS A 186 -9.20 -2.24 -17.22
CA HIS A 186 -10.60 -2.61 -17.15
C HIS A 186 -11.02 -2.88 -15.70
N ASN A 187 -12.33 -2.98 -15.46
CA ASN A 187 -12.87 -3.20 -14.13
C ASN A 187 -12.39 -4.53 -13.52
N GLY A 188 -11.94 -4.49 -12.27
CA GLY A 188 -11.47 -5.65 -11.50
C GLY A 188 -9.98 -5.98 -11.67
N GLU A 189 -9.29 -5.35 -12.62
CA GLU A 189 -7.89 -5.67 -12.91
C GLU A 189 -6.95 -5.24 -11.79
N ILE A 190 -6.01 -6.14 -11.48
CA ILE A 190 -4.87 -5.86 -10.61
C ILE A 190 -3.61 -5.87 -11.48
N PHE A 191 -3.00 -4.70 -11.60
CA PHE A 191 -1.75 -4.51 -12.29
C PHE A 191 -0.56 -4.78 -11.39
N ILE A 192 0.53 -5.22 -11.99
CA ILE A 192 1.81 -5.45 -11.31
C ILE A 192 2.88 -4.71 -12.11
N LEU A 193 3.63 -3.86 -11.42
CA LEU A 193 4.73 -3.14 -12.03
C LEU A 193 5.99 -3.99 -11.97
N GLU A 194 6.66 -4.16 -13.10
CA GLU A 194 7.93 -4.87 -13.17
C GLU A 194 9.06 -3.97 -12.66
N MET A 195 9.77 -4.43 -11.63
CA MET A 195 10.78 -3.66 -10.90
C MET A 195 12.21 -4.18 -11.07
N GLY A 196 12.42 -5.06 -12.06
CA GLY A 196 13.73 -5.66 -12.30
C GLY A 196 14.15 -6.63 -11.21
N VAL A 197 15.41 -6.54 -10.77
CA VAL A 197 16.01 -7.47 -9.82
C VAL A 197 15.95 -6.94 -8.38
N PRO A 198 15.74 -7.81 -7.38
CA PRO A 198 15.76 -7.39 -5.98
C PRO A 198 17.19 -7.04 -5.55
N ILE A 199 17.31 -6.01 -4.70
CA ILE A 199 18.59 -5.50 -4.19
C ILE A 199 18.77 -5.96 -2.75
N LYS A 200 19.97 -6.45 -2.39
CA LYS A 200 20.31 -6.72 -0.98
C LYS A 200 20.41 -5.41 -0.20
N ILE A 201 19.77 -5.37 0.98
CA ILE A 201 19.77 -4.17 1.82
C ILE A 201 21.17 -3.84 2.36
N VAL A 202 22.02 -4.86 2.54
CA VAL A 202 23.44 -4.65 2.90
C VAL A 202 24.21 -3.92 1.81
N ASP A 203 24.04 -4.32 0.54
CA ASP A 203 24.72 -3.67 -0.58
C ASP A 203 24.27 -2.21 -0.71
N MET A 204 22.97 -1.98 -0.60
CA MET A 204 22.40 -0.63 -0.59
C MET A 204 22.94 0.23 0.57
N ALA A 205 23.10 -0.34 1.77
CA ALA A 205 23.68 0.38 2.91
C ALA A 205 25.13 0.79 2.64
N ILE A 206 25.93 -0.14 2.10
CA ILE A 206 27.33 0.10 1.74
C ILE A 206 27.44 1.20 0.68
N ASP A 207 26.58 1.19 -0.33
CA ASP A 207 26.56 2.22 -1.36
C ASP A 207 26.17 3.59 -0.80
N LEU A 208 25.20 3.66 0.12
CA LEU A 208 24.86 4.91 0.81
C LEU A 208 26.02 5.44 1.67
N ILE A 209 26.79 4.57 2.32
CA ILE A 209 27.99 4.97 3.07
C ILE A 209 29.01 5.64 2.13
N ARG A 210 29.29 5.00 0.98
CA ARG A 210 30.22 5.53 -0.04
C ARG A 210 29.74 6.86 -0.60
N LEU A 211 28.46 6.95 -0.98
CA LEU A 211 27.85 8.16 -1.53
C LEU A 211 27.84 9.32 -0.52
N SER A 212 27.88 9.02 0.79
CA SER A 212 28.01 10.01 1.86
C SER A 212 29.46 10.46 2.10
N GLY A 213 30.40 10.04 1.25
CA GLY A 213 31.82 10.42 1.35
C GLY A 213 32.59 9.70 2.46
N LYS A 214 32.04 8.61 3.01
CA LYS A 214 32.65 7.81 4.08
C LYS A 214 33.12 6.46 3.54
N LYS A 215 34.09 5.83 4.20
CA LYS A 215 34.50 4.47 3.84
C LYS A 215 33.60 3.44 4.53
N PRO A 216 33.20 2.35 3.87
CA PRO A 216 32.43 1.28 4.49
C PRO A 216 33.07 0.72 5.77
N GLU A 217 34.40 0.71 5.84
CA GLU A 217 35.14 0.26 7.03
C GLU A 217 34.99 1.18 8.25
N ASP A 218 34.66 2.46 8.03
CA ASP A 218 34.52 3.48 9.08
C ASP A 218 33.14 3.44 9.76
N ILE A 219 32.18 2.69 9.19
CA ILE A 219 30.81 2.61 9.70
C ILE A 219 30.44 1.15 9.96
N GLU A 220 30.20 0.85 11.23
CA GLU A 220 29.72 -0.48 11.63
C GLU A 220 28.33 -0.77 11.02
N VAL A 221 28.19 -1.96 10.42
CA VAL A 221 26.88 -2.52 10.06
C VAL A 221 26.46 -3.52 11.13
N LYS A 222 25.36 -3.24 11.81
CA LYS A 222 24.84 -4.08 12.90
C LYS A 222 23.59 -4.82 12.45
N PHE A 223 23.62 -6.16 12.56
CA PHE A 223 22.44 -6.99 12.31
C PHE A 223 21.54 -7.06 13.54
N THR A 224 20.26 -6.71 13.39
CA THR A 224 19.30 -6.62 14.51
C THR A 224 18.33 -7.78 14.58
N GLY A 225 18.34 -8.70 13.61
CA GLY A 225 17.33 -9.73 13.45
C GLY A 225 16.12 -9.25 12.64
N LEU A 226 15.40 -10.20 12.04
CA LEU A 226 14.14 -9.92 11.34
C LEU A 226 13.09 -9.44 12.34
N ARG A 227 12.33 -8.43 11.93
CA ARG A 227 11.18 -7.97 12.72
C ARG A 227 10.02 -8.94 12.50
N PRO A 228 9.11 -9.08 13.46
CA PRO A 228 7.96 -9.96 13.29
C PRO A 228 7.11 -9.55 12.09
N GLY A 229 6.65 -10.55 11.34
CA GLY A 229 5.92 -10.39 10.08
C GLY A 229 6.73 -9.84 8.91
N GLU A 230 8.02 -9.55 9.07
CA GLU A 230 8.92 -9.14 7.99
C GLU A 230 9.41 -10.34 7.18
N LYS A 231 9.29 -10.25 5.86
CA LYS A 231 9.82 -11.29 4.97
C LYS A 231 11.29 -11.06 4.67
N LEU A 232 12.02 -12.16 4.51
CA LEU A 232 13.40 -12.12 4.01
C LEU A 232 13.42 -11.70 2.52
N TYR A 233 12.47 -12.24 1.74
CA TYR A 233 12.30 -11.96 0.32
C TYR A 233 10.85 -11.53 0.07
N GLU A 234 10.66 -10.39 -0.59
CA GLU A 234 9.34 -9.98 -1.07
C GLU A 234 9.05 -10.61 -2.42
N GLU A 235 7.76 -10.76 -2.72
CA GLU A 235 7.29 -11.34 -3.96
C GLU A 235 6.33 -10.38 -4.64
N LEU A 236 6.46 -10.22 -5.95
CA LEU A 236 5.52 -9.41 -6.72
C LEU A 236 4.27 -10.21 -7.14
N ILE A 237 4.37 -11.54 -7.18
CA ILE A 237 3.38 -12.46 -7.76
C ILE A 237 3.31 -13.77 -6.96
N THR A 238 2.16 -14.44 -6.96
CA THR A 238 2.08 -15.85 -6.51
C THR A 238 2.03 -16.82 -7.68
N GLU A 239 2.55 -18.03 -7.49
CA GLU A 239 2.28 -19.15 -8.40
C GLU A 239 0.76 -19.39 -8.48
N GLY A 240 0.23 -19.57 -9.69
CA GLY A 240 -1.21 -19.77 -9.92
C GLY A 240 -2.08 -18.51 -9.98
N GLU A 241 -1.56 -17.30 -9.72
CA GLU A 241 -2.34 -16.05 -9.86
C GLU A 241 -2.65 -15.69 -11.33
N GLY A 242 -1.95 -16.33 -12.27
CA GLY A 242 -2.10 -16.19 -13.71
C GLY A 242 -1.69 -14.79 -14.19
N ILE A 243 -0.59 -14.68 -14.92
CA ILE A 243 -0.07 -13.37 -15.33
C ILE A 243 -0.24 -13.20 -16.83
N ILE A 244 -0.79 -12.05 -17.22
CA ILE A 244 -0.95 -11.66 -18.61
C ILE A 244 -0.08 -10.42 -18.84
N LYS A 245 0.69 -10.43 -19.93
CA LYS A 245 1.43 -9.24 -20.36
C LYS A 245 0.47 -8.21 -20.93
N THR A 246 0.65 -6.95 -20.57
CA THR A 246 -0.05 -5.86 -21.23
C THR A 246 0.69 -5.43 -22.50
N LYS A 247 0.19 -4.38 -23.17
CA LYS A 247 0.91 -3.73 -24.27
C LYS A 247 2.20 -3.01 -23.81
N HIS A 248 2.35 -2.76 -22.52
CA HIS A 248 3.52 -2.10 -21.94
C HIS A 248 4.43 -3.13 -21.27
N GLU A 249 5.72 -3.11 -21.60
CA GLU A 249 6.67 -4.14 -21.19
C GLU A 249 6.78 -4.29 -19.66
N LYS A 250 6.75 -3.16 -18.93
CA LYS A 250 6.87 -3.13 -17.47
C LYS A 250 5.54 -3.25 -16.71
N ILE A 251 4.44 -3.55 -17.39
CA ILE A 251 3.12 -3.62 -16.75
C ILE A 251 2.49 -4.98 -17.07
N LEU A 252 2.17 -5.71 -16.01
CA LEU A 252 1.54 -7.02 -16.05
C LEU A 252 0.14 -6.92 -15.44
N VAL A 253 -0.76 -7.84 -15.79
CA VAL A 253 -2.13 -7.95 -15.24
C VAL A 253 -2.35 -9.34 -14.67
N LEU A 254 -3.02 -9.43 -13.52
CA LEU A 254 -3.49 -10.69 -12.97
C LEU A 254 -4.76 -11.18 -13.66
N LYS A 255 -4.67 -12.38 -14.25
CA LYS A 255 -5.76 -13.09 -14.94
C LYS A 255 -6.95 -13.35 -14.00
N ASN A 256 -6.68 -13.77 -12.77
CA ASN A 256 -7.71 -14.08 -11.77
C ASN A 256 -8.31 -12.81 -11.15
N GLY A 257 -7.94 -11.61 -11.63
CA GLY A 257 -8.64 -10.37 -11.29
C GLY A 257 -10.05 -10.27 -11.88
N LEU A 258 -10.44 -11.22 -12.73
CA LEU A 258 -11.69 -11.24 -13.47
C LEU A 258 -12.68 -12.31 -12.98
N ASP A 259 -12.30 -13.15 -12.01
CA ASP A 259 -13.20 -14.12 -11.41
C ASP A 259 -14.15 -13.37 -10.46
N TYR A 260 -15.28 -12.96 -10.99
CA TYR A 260 -16.32 -12.29 -10.21
C TYR A 260 -16.95 -13.33 -9.26
N PRO A 261 -16.84 -13.13 -7.94
CA PRO A 261 -17.55 -13.99 -7.00
C PRO A 261 -19.05 -13.93 -7.27
N ASP A 262 -19.75 -15.05 -7.10
CA ASP A 262 -21.22 -15.05 -7.16
C ASP A 262 -21.81 -14.18 -6.02
N GLU A 263 -23.10 -13.84 -6.11
CA GLU A 263 -23.73 -12.95 -5.13
C GLU A 263 -23.67 -13.50 -3.69
N ASN A 264 -23.77 -14.82 -3.51
CA ASN A 264 -23.66 -15.44 -2.19
C ASN A 264 -22.23 -15.35 -1.64
N GLN A 265 -21.21 -15.54 -2.48
CA GLN A 265 -19.81 -15.34 -2.11
C GLN A 265 -19.52 -13.87 -1.74
N LYS A 266 -20.10 -12.91 -2.47
CA LYS A 266 -19.99 -11.47 -2.15
C LYS A 266 -20.64 -11.16 -0.80
N GLU A 267 -21.85 -11.65 -0.55
CA GLU A 267 -22.54 -11.45 0.73
C GLU A 267 -21.76 -12.05 1.89
N GLN A 268 -21.26 -13.28 1.75
CA GLN A 268 -20.40 -13.91 2.75
C GLN A 268 -19.14 -13.09 3.02
N PHE A 269 -18.49 -12.59 1.98
CA PHE A 269 -17.32 -11.72 2.12
C PHE A 269 -17.67 -10.43 2.87
N LYS A 270 -18.77 -9.75 2.50
CA LYS A 270 -19.26 -8.54 3.20
C LYS A 270 -19.55 -8.80 4.68
N ASN A 271 -20.17 -9.93 5.01
CA ASN A 271 -20.43 -10.33 6.39
C ASN A 271 -19.13 -10.53 7.18
N LYS A 272 -18.14 -11.23 6.60
CA LYS A 272 -16.82 -11.39 7.23
C LYS A 272 -16.11 -10.06 7.47
N ILE A 273 -16.24 -9.09 6.54
CA ILE A 273 -15.69 -7.74 6.72
C ILE A 273 -16.43 -7.00 7.84
N ALA A 274 -17.76 -7.08 7.91
CA ALA A 274 -18.52 -6.46 9.00
C ALA A 274 -18.12 -7.01 10.37
N GLU A 275 -17.95 -8.33 10.50
CA GLU A 275 -17.44 -8.96 11.72
C GLU A 275 -16.02 -8.49 12.06
N LEU A 276 -15.13 -8.38 11.07
CA LEU A 276 -13.78 -7.86 11.26
C LEU A 276 -13.79 -6.42 11.78
N VAL A 277 -14.70 -5.58 11.29
CA VAL A 277 -14.89 -4.20 11.77
C VAL A 277 -15.36 -4.19 13.22
N GLU A 278 -16.32 -5.04 13.60
CA GLU A 278 -16.77 -5.13 15.00
C GLU A 278 -15.68 -5.65 15.94
N LEU A 279 -14.85 -6.60 15.50
CA LEU A 279 -13.68 -7.05 16.26
C LEU A 279 -12.66 -5.93 16.44
N SER A 280 -12.44 -5.10 15.41
CA SER A 280 -11.50 -3.97 15.50
C SER A 280 -11.88 -2.95 16.58
N LYS A 281 -13.18 -2.72 16.79
CA LYS A 281 -13.69 -1.81 17.84
C LYS A 281 -13.45 -2.32 19.25
N LYS A 282 -13.24 -3.62 19.43
CA LYS A 282 -12.94 -4.26 20.72
C LYS A 282 -11.44 -4.30 21.02
N HIS A 283 -10.59 -3.90 20.08
CA HIS A 283 -9.12 -3.98 20.16
C HIS A 283 -8.59 -5.38 20.52
N ASP A 284 -9.32 -6.45 20.16
CA ASP A 284 -8.87 -7.83 20.39
C ASP A 284 -7.96 -8.28 19.24
N ALA A 285 -6.66 -8.02 19.38
CA ALA A 285 -5.67 -8.28 18.33
C ALA A 285 -5.62 -9.75 17.89
N LYS A 286 -5.77 -10.70 18.83
CA LYS A 286 -5.73 -12.13 18.53
C LYS A 286 -6.90 -12.53 17.64
N LYS A 287 -8.14 -12.22 18.06
CA LYS A 287 -9.32 -12.53 17.24
C LYS A 287 -9.31 -11.80 15.91
N LEU A 288 -8.77 -10.59 15.86
CA LEU A 288 -8.64 -9.82 14.63
C LEU A 288 -7.66 -10.51 13.66
N LYS A 289 -6.49 -10.95 14.12
CA LYS A 289 -5.52 -11.73 13.32
C LYS A 289 -6.11 -13.06 12.84
N GLU A 290 -6.85 -13.77 13.68
CA GLU A 290 -7.58 -14.99 13.32
C GLU A 290 -8.64 -14.71 12.23
N LYS A 291 -9.41 -13.62 12.36
CA LYS A 291 -10.40 -13.24 11.35
C LYS A 291 -9.76 -12.81 10.03
N LEU A 292 -8.62 -12.11 10.07
CA LEU A 292 -7.83 -11.81 8.88
C LEU A 292 -7.38 -13.09 8.17
N LYS A 293 -6.95 -14.12 8.91
CA LYS A 293 -6.57 -15.43 8.36
C LYS A 293 -7.75 -16.16 7.72
N GLU A 294 -8.93 -16.04 8.30
CA GLU A 294 -10.16 -16.61 7.74
C GLU A 294 -10.56 -15.93 6.41
N ILE A 295 -10.33 -14.62 6.28
CA ILE A 295 -10.65 -13.84 5.07
C ILE A 295 -9.57 -13.99 3.99
N VAL A 296 -8.30 -14.08 4.41
CA VAL A 296 -7.13 -14.23 3.56
C VAL A 296 -6.41 -15.52 3.97
N PRO A 297 -6.82 -16.69 3.42
CA PRO A 297 -6.24 -17.99 3.81
C PRO A 297 -4.72 -18.08 3.63
N GLU A 298 -4.17 -17.32 2.69
CA GLU A 298 -2.73 -17.21 2.43
C GLU A 298 -1.97 -16.29 3.40
N TYR A 299 -2.65 -15.60 4.33
CA TYR A 299 -2.03 -14.80 5.39
C TYR A 299 -1.37 -15.70 6.43
N THR A 300 -0.11 -15.47 6.79
CA THR A 300 0.52 -16.15 7.94
C THR A 300 0.54 -15.21 9.12
N ILE A 301 -0.10 -15.62 10.22
CA ILE A 301 -0.14 -14.86 11.46
C ILE A 301 1.27 -14.76 12.03
N SER A 302 1.69 -13.55 12.39
CA SER A 302 2.90 -13.32 13.16
C SER A 302 2.60 -13.35 14.66
N ASP A 303 3.49 -13.98 15.44
CA ASP A 303 3.39 -14.16 16.90
C ASP A 303 3.62 -12.87 17.71
N ASP A 304 3.60 -11.71 17.07
CA ASP A 304 3.95 -10.44 17.70
C ASP A 304 2.82 -9.93 18.60
N GLU A 305 3.19 -9.44 19.78
CA GLU A 305 2.25 -8.87 20.76
C GLU A 305 1.75 -7.50 20.31
N ALA A 306 0.41 -7.35 20.27
CA ALA A 306 -0.21 -6.05 20.08
C ALA A 306 -0.01 -5.16 21.32
N VAL A 307 -0.19 -3.85 21.17
CA VAL A 307 -0.04 -2.93 22.30
C VAL A 307 -1.13 -3.10 23.37
N VAL A 308 -2.25 -3.71 23.03
CA VAL A 308 -3.41 -3.99 23.90
C VAL A 308 -4.00 -5.35 23.53
#